data_AF-A0A4Q3W9K1-F1
#
_entry.id   AF-A0A4Q3W9K1-F1
#
_cell.length_a   1.000
_cell.length_b   1.000
_cell.length_c   1.000
_cell.angle_alpha   90.00
_cell.angle_beta   90.00
_cell.angle_gamma   90.00
#
_symmetry.space_group_name_H-M   'P 1'
#
loop_
_entity.id
_entity.type
_entity.pdbx_description
1 polymer ?
#
loop_
_entity_poly.entity_id
_entity_poly.type
_entity_poly.pdbx_seq_one_letter_code
_entity_poly.pdbx_strand_id
1 'polypeptide(L)'
;MKISSISDLDKAILELEKRKVIQESLLRAQFEATKESLKPLNLVKSSFSKLTHTPEVRDGVAKTVVGVGLGLLTKNLFLGKTYPVVRSLINNAVERSVNKGVNTGTETLKAYGKAIYNNLFKKNKTNGQQRPA
;
A
#
# COMPACT_ATOMS: atom_id res chain seq x y z
N MET A 1 -41.55 32.87 10.82
CA MET A 1 -42.96 32.67 11.18
C MET A 1 -43.22 33.41 12.49
N LYS A 2 -44.27 34.22 12.58
CA LYS A 2 -44.67 34.85 13.84
C LYS A 2 -45.66 33.90 14.53
N ILE A 3 -45.37 33.47 15.75
CA ILE A 3 -46.26 32.57 16.50
C ILE A 3 -47.33 33.44 17.16
N SER A 4 -48.58 33.26 16.73
CA SER A 4 -49.72 34.09 17.17
C SER A 4 -50.87 33.28 17.78
N SER A 5 -50.84 31.95 17.67
CA SER A 5 -51.82 31.04 18.26
C SER A 5 -51.18 29.74 18.74
N ILE A 6 -51.87 29.00 19.60
CA ILE A 6 -51.44 27.67 20.08
C ILE A 6 -51.26 26.70 18.89
N SER A 7 -52.14 26.77 17.88
CA SER A 7 -52.00 25.95 16.67
C SER A 7 -50.75 26.29 15.86
N ASP A 8 -50.28 27.54 15.87
CA ASP A 8 -49.05 27.94 15.18
C ASP A 8 -47.82 27.43 15.92
N LEU A 9 -47.89 27.38 17.25
CA LEU A 9 -46.84 26.84 18.11
C LEU A 9 -46.66 25.34 17.87
N ASP A 10 -47.74 24.56 17.84
CA ASP A 10 -47.66 23.11 17.58
C ASP A 10 -47.09 22.80 16.19
N LYS A 11 -47.48 23.58 15.17
CA LYS A 11 -46.92 23.44 13.82
C LYS A 11 -45.43 23.75 13.79
N ALA A 12 -45.00 24.80 14.50
CA ALA A 12 -43.60 25.16 14.62
C ALA A 12 -42.79 24.08 15.37
N ILE A 13 -43.35 23.50 16.43
CA ILE A 13 -42.72 22.39 17.17
C ILE A 13 -42.56 21.18 16.27
N LEU A 14 -43.61 20.76 15.56
CA LEU A 14 -43.56 19.65 14.60
C LEU A 14 -42.52 19.88 13.49
N GLU A 15 -42.41 21.12 13.00
CA GLU A 15 -41.40 21.45 11.99
C GLU A 15 -39.98 21.38 12.57
N LEU A 16 -39.78 21.91 13.78
CA LEU A 16 -38.49 21.88 14.46
C LEU A 16 -38.07 20.45 14.82
N GLU A 17 -38.98 19.59 15.24
CA GLU A 17 -38.71 18.17 15.50
C GLU A 17 -38.27 17.43 14.24
N LYS A 18 -38.98 17.64 13.12
CA LYS A 18 -38.57 17.09 11.82
C LYS A 18 -37.18 17.56 11.41
N ARG A 19 -36.90 18.87 11.55
CA ARG A 19 -35.58 19.44 11.26
C ARG A 19 -34.50 18.86 12.16
N LYS A 20 -34.79 18.68 13.45
CA LYS A 20 -33.85 18.10 14.43
C LYS A 20 -33.46 16.67 14.07
N VAL A 21 -34.44 15.82 13.71
CA VAL A 21 -34.16 14.43 13.29
C VAL A 21 -33.26 14.38 12.06
N ILE A 22 -33.55 15.22 11.05
CA ILE A 22 -32.74 15.30 9.84
C ILE A 22 -31.32 15.76 10.17
N GLN A 23 -31.17 16.83 10.96
CA GLN A 23 -29.87 17.36 11.36
C GLN A 23 -29.06 16.35 12.16
N GLU A 24 -29.68 15.61 13.07
CA GLU A 24 -28.99 14.59 13.85
C GLU A 24 -28.47 13.46 12.95
N SER A 25 -29.29 13.01 11.98
CA SER A 25 -28.87 11.97 11.02
C SER A 25 -27.68 12.43 10.16
N LEU A 26 -27.71 13.68 9.71
CA LEU A 26 -26.68 14.28 8.87
C LEU A 26 -25.39 14.49 9.66
N LEU A 27 -25.49 14.92 10.92
CA LEU A 27 -24.33 15.08 11.81
C LEU A 27 -23.65 13.73 12.09
N ARG A 28 -24.43 12.68 12.37
CA ARG A 28 -23.90 11.32 12.55
C ARG A 28 -23.20 10.81 11.29
N ALA A 29 -23.79 11.03 10.12
CA ALA A 29 -23.20 10.65 8.84
C ALA A 29 -21.88 11.40 8.57
N GLN A 30 -21.84 12.71 8.81
CA GLN A 30 -20.60 13.49 8.67
C GLN A 30 -19.54 13.08 9.68
N PHE A 31 -19.93 12.75 10.92
CA PHE A 31 -19.00 12.28 11.93
C PHE A 31 -18.36 10.95 11.55
N GLU A 32 -19.15 9.96 11.11
CA GLU A 32 -18.62 8.67 10.66
C GLU A 32 -17.76 8.82 9.40
N ALA A 33 -18.15 9.66 8.43
CA ALA A 33 -17.33 9.94 7.25
C ALA A 33 -15.99 10.61 7.62
N THR A 34 -16.02 11.57 8.55
CA THR A 34 -14.82 12.25 9.04
C THR A 34 -13.91 11.26 9.76
N LYS A 35 -14.46 10.48 10.69
CA LYS A 35 -13.75 9.41 11.40
C LYS A 35 -13.13 8.41 10.43
N GLU A 36 -13.85 8.00 9.39
CA GLU A 36 -13.33 7.13 8.35
C GLU A 36 -12.17 7.79 7.60
N SER A 37 -12.31 9.05 7.19
CA SER A 37 -11.25 9.78 6.47
C SER A 37 -9.98 10.01 7.30
N LEU A 38 -10.13 10.17 8.63
CA LEU A 38 -9.02 10.35 9.57
C LEU A 38 -8.34 9.02 9.95
N LYS A 39 -8.85 7.87 9.52
CA LYS A 39 -8.15 6.60 9.71
C LYS A 39 -6.79 6.65 9.01
N PRO A 40 -5.71 6.22 9.67
CA PRO A 40 -4.36 6.27 9.10
C PRO A 40 -4.26 5.61 7.73
N LEU A 41 -4.97 4.49 7.52
CA LEU A 41 -5.02 3.83 6.21
C LEU A 41 -5.60 4.73 5.10
N ASN A 42 -6.69 5.46 5.38
CA ASN A 42 -7.34 6.33 4.40
C ASN A 42 -6.54 7.63 4.18
N LEU A 43 -5.83 8.11 5.19
CA LEU A 43 -4.87 9.21 5.07
C LEU A 43 -3.68 8.82 4.19
N VAL A 44 -3.09 7.64 4.42
CA VAL A 44 -1.98 7.12 3.59
C VAL A 44 -2.48 6.88 2.16
N LYS A 45 -3.65 6.27 1.97
CA LYS A 45 -4.22 6.00 0.65
C LYS A 45 -4.50 7.29 -0.13
N SER A 46 -5.13 8.28 0.50
CA SER A 46 -5.43 9.56 -0.13
C SER A 46 -4.16 10.38 -0.42
N SER A 47 -3.20 10.38 0.50
CA SER A 47 -1.91 11.06 0.30
C SER A 47 -1.09 10.38 -0.80
N PHE A 48 -0.96 9.05 -0.77
CA PHE A 48 -0.25 8.28 -1.79
C PHE A 48 -0.89 8.44 -3.17
N SER A 49 -2.22 8.37 -3.26
CA SER A 49 -2.95 8.63 -4.51
C SER A 49 -2.61 10.02 -5.04
N LYS A 50 -2.70 11.08 -4.23
CA LYS A 50 -2.35 12.45 -4.63
C LYS A 50 -0.89 12.60 -5.07
N LEU A 51 0.04 11.97 -4.37
CA LEU A 51 1.47 12.00 -4.66
C LEU A 51 1.81 11.28 -5.98
N THR A 52 1.08 10.22 -6.34
CA THR A 52 1.35 9.48 -7.58
C THR A 52 0.87 10.16 -8.87
N HIS A 53 0.04 11.21 -8.77
CA HIS A 53 -0.45 11.95 -9.94
C HIS A 53 0.58 12.95 -10.49
N THR A 54 1.64 13.25 -9.76
CA THR A 54 2.73 14.14 -10.22
C THR A 54 3.93 13.29 -10.69
N PRO A 55 4.40 13.43 -11.94
CA PRO A 55 5.46 12.58 -12.49
C PRO A 55 6.76 12.61 -11.67
N GLU A 56 7.09 13.76 -11.10
CA GLU A 56 8.31 14.00 -10.31
C GLU A 56 8.25 13.36 -8.92
N VAL A 57 7.05 13.35 -8.32
CA VAL A 57 6.80 12.73 -7.02
C VAL A 57 6.73 11.19 -7.14
N ARG A 58 6.29 10.65 -8.27
CA ARG A 58 6.30 9.21 -8.55
C ARG A 58 7.70 8.62 -8.44
N ASP A 59 8.71 9.30 -8.97
CA ASP A 59 10.11 8.86 -8.89
C ASP A 59 10.63 8.92 -7.44
N GLY A 60 10.32 9.99 -6.70
CA GLY A 60 10.66 10.12 -5.28
C GLY A 60 10.01 9.07 -4.38
N VAL A 61 8.73 8.74 -4.63
CA VAL A 61 8.00 7.69 -3.91
C VAL A 61 8.56 6.31 -4.24
N ALA A 62 8.84 6.02 -5.51
CA ALA A 62 9.46 4.75 -5.90
C ALA A 62 10.82 4.57 -5.22
N LYS A 63 11.67 5.60 -5.23
CA LYS A 63 12.95 5.61 -4.52
C LYS A 63 12.79 5.42 -3.01
N THR A 64 11.77 6.04 -2.41
CA THR A 64 11.49 5.90 -0.97
C THR A 64 11.00 4.50 -0.61
N VAL A 65 10.09 3.92 -1.39
CA VAL A 65 9.61 2.54 -1.18
C VAL A 65 10.76 1.55 -1.32
N VAL A 66 11.61 1.73 -2.33
CA VAL A 66 12.83 0.93 -2.51
C VAL A 66 13.78 1.13 -1.34
N GLY A 67 14.03 2.36 -0.89
CA GLY A 67 14.91 2.67 0.24
C GLY A 67 14.42 2.12 1.57
N VAL A 68 13.12 2.21 1.85
CA VAL A 68 12.48 1.63 3.05
C VAL A 68 12.48 0.11 2.98
N GLY A 69 12.11 -0.46 1.82
CA GLY A 69 12.10 -1.91 1.60
C GLY A 69 13.50 -2.49 1.76
N LEU A 70 14.50 -1.88 1.09
CA LEU A 70 15.90 -2.23 1.27
C LEU A 70 16.33 -2.05 2.73
N GLY A 71 16.09 -0.90 3.37
CA GLY A 71 16.47 -0.67 4.77
C GLY A 71 15.91 -1.70 5.75
N LEU A 72 14.66 -2.12 5.57
CA LEU A 72 14.04 -3.19 6.36
C LEU A 72 14.65 -4.57 6.05
N LEU A 73 14.88 -4.88 4.78
CA LEU A 73 15.57 -6.11 4.37
C LEU A 73 16.99 -6.15 4.95
N THR A 74 17.77 -5.08 4.80
CA THR A 74 19.13 -4.96 5.33
C THR A 74 19.13 -5.05 6.85
N LYS A 75 18.20 -4.39 7.55
CA LYS A 75 18.07 -4.51 9.02
C LYS A 75 17.78 -5.95 9.46
N ASN A 76 16.91 -6.66 8.75
CA ASN A 76 16.59 -8.05 9.07
C ASN A 76 17.76 -9.00 8.73
N LEU A 77 18.49 -8.71 7.66
CA LEU A 77 19.64 -9.50 7.19
C LEU A 77 20.89 -9.31 8.06
N PHE A 78 21.17 -8.07 8.49
CA PHE A 78 22.37 -7.70 9.23
C PHE A 78 22.17 -7.66 10.75
N LEU A 79 21.01 -7.17 11.25
CA LEU A 79 20.77 -6.97 12.69
C LEU A 79 19.77 -7.96 13.30
N GLY A 80 19.11 -8.80 12.50
CA GLY A 80 18.09 -9.77 12.96
C GLY A 80 18.58 -11.21 13.11
N LYS A 81 17.77 -12.05 13.77
CA LYS A 81 17.85 -13.53 13.71
C LYS A 81 17.51 -14.01 12.30
N THR A 82 18.39 -13.78 11.34
CA THR A 82 18.26 -14.31 10.00
C THR A 82 18.24 -15.84 10.08
N TYR A 83 17.29 -16.48 9.38
CA TYR A 83 17.21 -17.94 9.30
C TYR A 83 18.59 -18.50 8.86
N PRO A 84 19.09 -19.58 9.50
CA PRO A 84 20.43 -20.10 9.25
C PRO A 84 20.71 -20.42 7.77
N VAL A 85 19.66 -20.78 7.01
CA VAL A 85 19.73 -20.97 5.55
C VAL A 85 20.16 -19.70 4.82
N VAL A 86 19.54 -18.55 5.11
CA VAL A 86 19.85 -17.28 4.44
C VAL A 86 21.24 -16.78 4.81
N ARG A 87 21.65 -16.93 6.08
CA ARG A 87 23.03 -16.61 6.52
C ARG A 87 24.06 -17.49 5.81
N SER A 88 23.77 -18.78 5.65
CA SER A 88 24.66 -19.70 4.92
C SER A 88 24.79 -19.32 3.44
N LEU A 89 23.73 -18.87 2.79
CA LEU A 89 23.77 -18.43 1.39
C LEU A 89 24.63 -17.19 1.21
N ILE A 90 24.51 -16.22 2.12
CA ILE A 90 25.34 -15.01 2.10
C ILE A 90 26.80 -15.37 2.34
N ASN A 91 27.11 -16.18 3.35
CA ASN A 91 28.48 -16.60 3.63
C ASN A 91 29.11 -17.35 2.44
N ASN A 92 28.39 -18.34 1.88
CA ASN A 92 28.85 -19.08 0.70
C ASN A 92 29.02 -18.17 -0.53
N ALA A 93 28.17 -17.15 -0.70
CA ALA A 93 28.27 -16.20 -1.81
C ALA A 93 29.49 -15.27 -1.64
N VAL A 94 29.74 -14.78 -0.43
CA VAL A 94 30.91 -13.95 -0.10
C VAL A 94 32.19 -14.75 -0.31
N GLU A 95 32.29 -15.95 0.25
CA GLU A 95 33.47 -16.83 0.09
C GLU A 95 33.75 -17.17 -1.38
N ARG A 96 32.70 -17.42 -2.18
CA ARG A 96 32.84 -17.64 -3.63
C ARG A 96 33.26 -16.38 -4.40
N SER A 97 32.88 -15.18 -3.93
CA SER A 97 33.25 -13.91 -4.56
C SER A 97 34.69 -13.52 -4.27
N VAL A 98 35.23 -13.86 -3.10
CA VAL A 98 36.63 -13.57 -2.75
C VAL A 98 37.58 -14.58 -3.43
N ASN A 99 37.15 -15.83 -3.58
CA ASN A 99 37.97 -16.89 -4.20
C ASN A 99 37.96 -16.89 -5.74
N LYS A 100 37.02 -16.19 -6.39
CA LYS A 100 37.02 -15.96 -7.84
C LYS A 100 37.33 -14.50 -8.10
N GLY A 101 38.61 -14.20 -8.31
CA GLY A 101 39.11 -12.88 -8.69
C GLY A 101 38.20 -12.21 -9.72
N VAL A 102 37.86 -10.96 -9.41
CA VAL A 102 37.11 -10.00 -10.22
C VAL A 102 37.41 -10.16 -11.71
N ASN A 103 36.52 -10.84 -12.47
CA ASN A 103 36.41 -10.74 -13.94
C ASN A 103 35.15 -11.41 -14.53
N THR A 104 34.43 -12.27 -13.80
CA THR A 104 33.15 -12.89 -14.29
C THR A 104 31.90 -12.38 -13.56
N GLY A 105 32.05 -11.38 -12.68
CA GLY A 105 30.98 -10.89 -11.81
C GLY A 105 29.81 -10.28 -12.58
N THR A 106 30.05 -9.66 -13.73
CA THR A 106 28.99 -9.02 -14.53
C THR A 106 28.15 -10.03 -15.30
N GLU A 107 28.75 -11.08 -15.85
CA GLU A 107 28.03 -12.11 -16.61
C GLU A 107 27.21 -13.03 -15.71
N THR A 108 27.80 -13.44 -14.60
CA THR A 108 27.10 -14.24 -13.58
C THR A 108 25.98 -13.43 -12.94
N LEU A 109 26.22 -12.17 -12.55
CA LEU A 109 25.18 -11.29 -12.01
C LEU A 109 24.05 -11.05 -13.01
N LYS A 110 24.36 -10.86 -14.30
CA LYS A 110 23.35 -10.75 -15.37
C LYS A 110 22.54 -12.04 -15.53
N ALA A 111 23.19 -13.21 -15.47
CA ALA A 111 22.51 -14.50 -15.59
C ALA A 111 21.57 -14.78 -14.39
N TYR A 112 22.03 -14.52 -13.16
CA TYR A 112 21.20 -14.61 -11.96
C TYR A 112 20.05 -13.60 -11.99
N GLY A 113 20.32 -12.35 -12.38
CA GLY A 113 19.29 -11.32 -12.54
C GLY A 113 18.22 -11.72 -13.57
N LYS A 114 18.64 -12.28 -14.71
CA LYS A 114 17.73 -12.78 -15.77
C LYS A 114 16.92 -13.99 -15.30
N ALA A 115 17.50 -14.90 -14.52
CA ALA A 115 16.82 -16.07 -13.97
C ALA A 115 15.78 -15.67 -12.91
N ILE A 116 16.12 -14.72 -12.03
CA ILE A 116 15.18 -14.18 -11.03
C ILE A 116 14.05 -13.42 -11.73
N TYR A 117 14.37 -12.56 -12.71
CA TYR A 117 13.36 -11.82 -13.47
C TYR A 117 12.39 -12.78 -14.18
N ASN A 118 12.91 -13.81 -14.83
CA ASN A 118 12.06 -14.79 -15.51
C ASN A 118 11.19 -15.58 -14.51
N ASN A 119 11.71 -16.01 -13.37
CA ASN A 119 10.90 -16.79 -12.42
C ASN A 119 9.86 -15.94 -11.66
N LEU A 120 10.14 -14.65 -11.42
CA LEU A 120 9.23 -13.78 -10.67
C LEU A 120 8.23 -13.03 -11.55
N PHE A 121 8.59 -12.69 -12.79
CA PHE A 121 7.76 -11.83 -13.65
C PHE A 121 7.27 -12.52 -14.94
N LYS A 122 7.84 -13.67 -15.33
CA LYS A 122 7.34 -14.44 -16.49
C LYS A 122 6.21 -15.36 -16.03
N LYS A 123 5.00 -14.80 -15.94
CA LYS A 123 3.75 -15.54 -15.76
C LYS A 123 3.61 -16.61 -16.87
N ASN A 124 3.51 -17.88 -16.47
CA ASN A 124 3.24 -18.99 -17.38
C ASN A 124 1.87 -18.76 -18.05
N LYS A 125 1.86 -18.55 -19.37
CA LYS A 125 0.68 -18.84 -20.19
C LYS A 125 0.67 -20.36 -20.40
N THR A 126 0.07 -21.08 -19.46
CA THR A 126 -0.34 -22.47 -19.69
C THR A 126 -1.57 -22.41 -20.58
N ASN A 127 -1.36 -22.60 -21.89
CA ASN A 127 -2.43 -22.72 -22.86
C ASN A 127 -3.30 -23.92 -22.49
N GLY A 128 -4.56 -23.66 -22.18
CA GLY A 128 -5.61 -24.67 -22.25
C GLY A 128 -5.90 -24.96 -23.72
N GLN A 129 -5.59 -26.18 -24.15
CA GLN A 129 -6.11 -26.77 -25.39
C GLN A 129 -6.23 -28.27 -25.10
N GLN A 130 -7.28 -28.67 -24.37
CA GLN A 130 -8.53 -29.22 -24.92
C GLN A 130 -8.27 -30.30 -25.98
N ARG A 131 -8.41 -31.56 -25.53
CA ARG A 131 -8.72 -32.73 -26.35
C ARG A 131 -10.12 -32.53 -26.97
N PRO A 132 -10.32 -32.83 -28.26
CA PRO A 132 -11.60 -33.34 -28.69
C PRO A 132 -11.48 -34.76 -29.26
N ALA A 133 -12.48 -35.56 -28.85
CA ALA A 133 -13.00 -36.83 -29.38
C ALA A 133 -11.99 -37.88 -29.88
#